data_AF-A0A099ZC65-F1
#
_entry.id   AF-A0A099ZC65-F1
#
_cell.length_a   1.000
_cell.length_b   1.000
_cell.length_c   1.000
_cell.angle_alpha   90.00
_cell.angle_beta   90.00
_cell.angle_gamma   90.00
#
_symmetry.space_group_name_H-M   'P 1'
#
loop_
_entity.id
_entity.type
_entity.pdbx_description
1 polymer ?
#
loop_
_entity_poly.entity_id
_entity_poly.type
_entity_poly.pdbx_seq_one_letter_code
_entity_poly.pdbx_strand_id
1 'polypeptide(L)'
;RLFDLDPDLLPLFQYNCKQFASPEECLSAPEFLDHIRKVMLVIDAAVNHLEDLPCLEEYLCNLGKKHQVAGVKVESFSTVGESLLYMLENCLGTAFCPDVREAWTKLYDAVVKAMRRGWDALPE
;
A
#
# COMPACT_ATOMS: atom_id res chain seq x y z
N ARG A 1 5.71 -6.62 -9.48
CA ARG A 1 6.71 -5.92 -8.64
C ARG A 1 6.61 -6.29 -7.16
N LEU A 2 5.49 -6.03 -6.48
CA LEU A 2 5.38 -6.32 -5.04
C LEU A 2 5.72 -7.77 -4.69
N PHE A 3 5.06 -8.74 -5.33
CA PHE A 3 5.32 -10.15 -5.11
C PHE A 3 6.68 -10.64 -5.64
N ASP A 4 7.33 -9.88 -6.53
CA ASP A 4 8.71 -10.18 -6.95
C ASP A 4 9.73 -9.78 -5.88
N LEU A 5 9.41 -8.74 -5.10
CA LEU A 5 10.26 -8.24 -4.01
C LEU A 5 9.99 -8.98 -2.69
N ASP A 6 8.73 -9.33 -2.43
CA ASP A 6 8.29 -9.98 -1.20
C ASP A 6 7.18 -11.01 -1.51
N PRO A 7 7.56 -12.24 -1.91
CA PRO A 7 6.60 -13.30 -2.25
C PRO A 7 5.80 -13.79 -1.04
N ASP A 8 6.27 -13.54 0.19
CA ASP A 8 5.59 -13.95 1.43
C ASP A 8 4.30 -13.14 1.67
N LEU A 9 4.06 -12.07 0.90
CA LEU A 9 2.80 -11.32 0.92
C LEU A 9 1.69 -12.01 0.14
N LEU A 10 2.02 -12.91 -0.81
CA LEU A 10 1.04 -13.58 -1.65
C LEU A 10 -0.02 -14.36 -0.84
N PRO A 11 0.36 -15.18 0.16
CA PRO A 11 -0.59 -15.99 0.92
C PRO A 11 -1.52 -15.17 1.84
N LEU A 12 -1.26 -13.86 2.03
CA LEU A 12 -2.12 -12.96 2.80
C LEU A 12 -3.40 -12.59 2.02
N PHE A 13 -3.38 -12.70 0.70
CA PHE A 13 -4.55 -12.50 -0.15
C PHE A 13 -5.42 -13.75 -0.17
N GLN A 14 -6.27 -13.90 0.85
CA GLN A 14 -7.20 -15.02 0.98
C GLN A 14 -8.63 -14.57 0.71
N TYR A 15 -9.20 -15.06 -0.40
CA TYR A 15 -10.60 -14.83 -0.75
C TYR A 15 -11.33 -16.16 -0.78
N ASN A 16 -12.52 -16.24 -0.17
CA ASN A 16 -13.32 -17.47 -0.09
C ASN A 16 -12.53 -18.69 0.43
N CYS A 17 -11.64 -18.47 1.40
CA CYS A 17 -10.73 -19.46 2.01
C CYS A 17 -9.76 -20.13 1.02
N LYS A 18 -9.47 -19.49 -0.12
CA LYS A 18 -8.47 -19.95 -1.09
C LYS A 18 -7.24 -19.05 -1.05
N GLN A 19 -6.07 -19.68 -1.09
CA GLN A 19 -4.79 -19.03 -1.34
C GLN A 19 -4.45 -19.14 -2.81
N PHE A 20 -3.80 -18.13 -3.35
CA PHE A 20 -3.26 -18.15 -4.70
C PHE A 20 -1.94 -18.91 -4.74
N ALA A 21 -1.76 -19.75 -5.76
CA ALA A 21 -0.52 -20.49 -5.99
C ALA A 21 0.56 -19.64 -6.67
N SER A 22 0.18 -18.56 -7.38
CA SER A 22 1.11 -17.65 -8.02
C SER A 22 0.59 -16.21 -8.14
N PRO A 23 1.48 -15.22 -8.37
CA PRO A 23 1.09 -13.85 -8.67
C PRO A 23 0.15 -13.72 -9.88
N GLU A 24 0.35 -14.52 -10.92
CA GLU A 24 -0.48 -14.49 -12.14
C GLU A 24 -1.92 -14.94 -11.84
N GLU A 25 -2.10 -15.90 -10.93
CA GLU A 25 -3.42 -16.35 -10.51
C GLU A 25 -4.20 -15.22 -9.82
N CYS A 26 -3.52 -14.41 -8.98
CA CYS A 26 -4.13 -13.26 -8.32
C CYS A 26 -4.76 -12.28 -9.32
N LEU A 27 -4.10 -12.06 -10.46
CA LEU A 27 -4.57 -11.11 -11.48
C LEU A 27 -5.87 -11.55 -12.17
N SER A 28 -6.24 -12.84 -12.03
CA SER A 28 -7.52 -13.35 -12.52
C SER A 28 -8.67 -13.18 -11.52
N ALA A 29 -8.37 -12.88 -10.24
CA ALA A 29 -9.35 -12.80 -9.18
C ALA A 29 -9.99 -11.40 -9.08
N PRO A 30 -11.32 -11.26 -9.22
CA PRO A 30 -11.99 -9.97 -9.12
C PRO A 30 -11.73 -9.24 -7.80
N GLU A 31 -11.70 -9.98 -6.68
CA GLU A 31 -11.48 -9.41 -5.35
C GLU A 31 -10.07 -8.83 -5.20
N PHE A 32 -9.07 -9.46 -5.82
CA PHE A 32 -7.71 -8.94 -5.86
C PHE A 32 -7.62 -7.67 -6.71
N LEU A 33 -8.28 -7.66 -7.87
CA LEU A 33 -8.36 -6.45 -8.71
C LEU A 33 -9.09 -5.30 -8.00
N ASP A 34 -10.13 -5.60 -7.22
CA ASP A 34 -10.81 -4.62 -6.37
C ASP A 34 -9.91 -4.09 -5.25
N HIS A 35 -9.06 -4.94 -4.67
CA HIS A 35 -8.04 -4.48 -3.72
C HIS A 35 -7.06 -3.51 -4.39
N ILE A 36 -6.57 -3.81 -5.61
CA ILE A 36 -5.70 -2.89 -6.36
C ILE A 36 -6.40 -1.54 -6.58
N ARG A 37 -7.67 -1.53 -6.98
CA ARG A 37 -8.45 -0.28 -7.13
C ARG A 37 -8.51 0.51 -5.83
N LYS A 38 -8.77 -0.15 -4.70
CA LYS A 38 -8.82 0.48 -3.37
C LYS A 38 -7.47 1.09 -2.99
N VAL A 39 -6.35 0.40 -3.27
CA VAL A 39 -5.01 0.97 -3.06
C VAL A 39 -4.85 2.26 -3.84
N MET A 40 -5.21 2.28 -5.13
CA MET A 40 -5.10 3.48 -5.96
C MET A 40 -6.02 4.61 -5.48
N LEU A 41 -7.22 4.31 -4.97
CA LEU A 41 -8.10 5.31 -4.37
C LEU A 41 -7.52 5.95 -3.11
N VAL A 42 -6.82 5.18 -2.27
CA VAL A 42 -6.15 5.72 -1.08
C VAL A 42 -4.99 6.64 -1.48
N ILE A 43 -4.22 6.25 -2.51
CA ILE A 43 -3.14 7.08 -3.06
C ILE A 43 -3.71 8.38 -3.66
N ASP A 44 -4.78 8.29 -4.44
CA ASP A 44 -5.49 9.45 -4.99
C ASP A 44 -5.98 10.40 -3.90
N ALA A 45 -6.59 9.86 -2.83
CA ALA A 45 -7.00 10.67 -1.68
C ALA A 45 -5.81 11.39 -1.03
N ALA A 46 -4.67 10.71 -0.86
CA ALA A 46 -3.47 11.32 -0.29
C ALA A 46 -2.91 12.44 -1.18
N VAL A 47 -2.92 12.27 -2.51
CA VAL A 47 -2.51 13.30 -3.47
C VAL A 47 -3.47 14.50 -3.43
N ASN A 48 -4.78 14.26 -3.40
CA ASN A 48 -5.79 15.32 -3.39
C ASN A 48 -5.82 16.12 -2.08
N HIS A 49 -5.29 15.57 -0.98
CA HIS A 49 -5.22 16.22 0.34
C HIS A 49 -3.78 16.54 0.76
N LEU A 50 -2.86 16.78 -0.18
CA LEU A 50 -1.45 17.09 0.12
C LEU A 50 -1.28 18.26 1.11
N GLU A 51 -2.15 19.27 1.03
CA GLU A 51 -2.12 20.45 1.91
C GLU A 51 -2.79 20.21 3.27
N ASP A 52 -3.57 19.14 3.41
CA ASP A 52 -4.28 18.76 4.65
C ASP A 52 -4.29 17.24 4.85
N LEU A 53 -3.10 16.61 4.80
CA LEU A 53 -2.97 15.18 5.13
C LEU A 53 -3.51 14.82 6.53
N PRO A 54 -3.47 15.70 7.55
CA PRO A 54 -4.10 15.42 8.85
C PRO A 54 -5.56 14.99 8.77
N CYS A 55 -6.35 15.47 7.81
CA CYS A 55 -7.75 15.06 7.67
C CYS A 55 -7.93 13.55 7.38
N LEU A 56 -6.90 12.88 6.86
CA LEU A 56 -6.90 11.44 6.56
C LEU A 56 -6.38 10.58 7.71
N GLU A 57 -5.86 11.16 8.81
CA GLU A 57 -5.16 10.40 9.84
C GLU A 57 -6.01 9.30 10.47
N GLU A 58 -7.27 9.59 10.85
CA GLU A 58 -8.15 8.59 11.46
C GLU A 58 -8.51 7.46 10.48
N TYR A 59 -8.77 7.83 9.22
CA TYR A 59 -9.05 6.86 8.16
C TYR A 59 -7.85 5.92 7.94
N LEU A 60 -6.65 6.49 7.82
CA LEU A 60 -5.41 5.73 7.60
C LEU A 60 -5.05 4.86 8.81
N CYS A 61 -5.23 5.36 10.04
CA CYS A 61 -5.04 4.57 11.25
C CYS A 61 -5.97 3.34 11.26
N ASN A 62 -7.26 3.52 10.95
CA ASN A 62 -8.21 2.42 10.85
C ASN A 62 -7.89 1.47 9.68
N LEU A 63 -7.34 1.99 8.58
CA LEU A 63 -6.83 1.15 7.48
C LEU A 63 -5.64 0.31 7.94
N GLY A 64 -4.75 0.86 8.77
CA GLY A 64 -3.64 0.13 9.38
C GLY A 64 -4.13 -1.04 10.25
N LYS A 65 -5.13 -0.81 11.12
CA LYS A 65 -5.76 -1.88 11.92
C LYS A 65 -6.28 -3.03 11.07
N LYS A 66 -6.91 -2.72 9.92
CA LYS A 66 -7.40 -3.75 8.99
C LYS A 66 -6.27 -4.59 8.40
N HIS A 67 -5.16 -3.97 8.04
CA HIS A 67 -3.98 -4.67 7.52
C HIS A 67 -3.30 -5.50 8.62
N GLN A 68 -3.22 -5.00 9.85
CA GLN A 68 -2.75 -5.77 11.00
C GLN A 68 -3.59 -7.03 11.21
N VAL A 69 -4.91 -6.91 11.22
CA VAL A 69 -5.84 -8.06 11.35
C VAL A 69 -5.69 -9.05 10.20
N ALA A 70 -5.38 -8.57 8.99
CA ALA A 70 -5.09 -9.42 7.84
C ALA A 70 -3.70 -10.11 7.90
N GLY A 71 -2.91 -9.89 8.96
CA GLY A 71 -1.60 -10.51 9.15
C GLY A 71 -0.45 -9.80 8.42
N VAL A 72 -0.69 -8.60 7.87
CA VAL A 72 0.36 -7.79 7.25
C VAL A 72 1.26 -7.21 8.35
N LYS A 73 2.57 -7.31 8.14
CA LYS A 73 3.57 -6.68 9.00
C LYS A 73 3.76 -5.21 8.59
N VAL A 74 3.96 -4.33 9.55
CA VAL A 74 4.17 -2.90 9.24
C VAL A 74 5.42 -2.70 8.37
N GLU A 75 6.43 -3.55 8.53
CA GLU A 75 7.67 -3.53 7.75
C GLU A 75 7.44 -3.80 6.25
N SER A 76 6.42 -4.60 5.91
CA SER A 76 6.09 -4.92 4.51
C SER A 76 5.65 -3.70 3.71
N PHE A 77 5.22 -2.61 4.37
CA PHE A 77 4.90 -1.35 3.69
C PHE A 77 6.12 -0.68 3.05
N SER A 78 7.34 -1.00 3.49
CA SER A 78 8.56 -0.56 2.80
C SER A 78 8.63 -1.15 1.38
N THR A 79 8.36 -2.44 1.24
CA THR A 79 8.29 -3.13 -0.06
C THR A 79 7.17 -2.59 -0.96
N VAL A 80 6.03 -2.24 -0.37
CA VAL A 80 4.93 -1.59 -1.08
C VAL A 80 5.36 -0.21 -1.60
N GLY A 81 6.10 0.57 -0.79
CA GLY A 81 6.65 1.86 -1.19
C GLY A 81 7.63 1.75 -2.36
N GLU A 82 8.57 0.81 -2.29
CA GLU A 82 9.51 0.56 -3.41
C GLU A 82 8.77 0.10 -4.67
N SER A 83 7.69 -0.68 -4.52
CA SER A 83 6.85 -1.10 -5.65
C SER A 83 6.09 0.07 -6.28
N LEU A 84 5.60 1.00 -5.46
CA LEU A 84 4.94 2.23 -5.93
C LEU A 84 5.92 3.12 -6.69
N LEU A 85 7.11 3.38 -6.12
CA LEU A 85 8.14 4.19 -6.77
C LEU A 85 8.62 3.56 -8.08
N TYR A 86 8.81 2.24 -8.10
CA TYR A 86 9.11 1.50 -9.34
C TYR A 86 8.03 1.68 -10.39
N MET A 87 6.74 1.59 -10.02
CA MET A 87 5.65 1.79 -10.97
C MET A 87 5.68 3.21 -11.55
N LEU A 88 5.84 4.23 -10.70
CA LEU A 88 5.90 5.64 -11.12
C LEU A 88 7.09 5.90 -12.06
N GLU A 89 8.27 5.36 -11.75
CA GLU A 89 9.46 5.46 -12.59
C GLU A 89 9.22 4.89 -13.99
N ASN A 90 8.62 3.70 -14.08
CA ASN A 90 8.31 3.08 -15.37
C ASN A 90 7.22 3.83 -16.16
N CYS A 91 6.24 4.41 -15.47
CA CYS A 91 5.14 5.14 -16.12
C CYS A 91 5.56 6.53 -16.62
N LEU A 92 6.40 7.23 -15.85
CA LEU A 92 6.77 8.62 -16.12
C LEU A 92 8.11 8.75 -16.86
N GLY A 93 8.96 7.72 -16.84
CA GLY A 93 10.26 7.72 -17.50
C GLY A 93 11.12 8.90 -17.05
N THR A 94 11.57 9.72 -18.00
CA THR A 94 12.44 10.89 -17.72
C THR A 94 11.77 11.97 -16.87
N ALA A 95 10.44 11.99 -16.76
CA ALA A 95 9.73 12.91 -15.88
C ALA A 95 9.82 12.50 -14.40
N PHE A 96 10.20 11.25 -14.09
CA PHE A 96 10.46 10.80 -12.73
C PHE A 96 11.87 11.20 -12.29
N CYS A 97 12.12 12.51 -12.17
CA CYS A 97 13.40 13.04 -11.72
C CYS A 97 13.60 12.82 -10.20
N PRO A 98 14.82 13.02 -9.68
CA PRO A 98 15.12 12.83 -8.25
C PRO A 98 14.18 13.60 -7.31
N ASP A 99 13.80 14.83 -7.66
CA ASP A 99 12.89 15.65 -6.87
C ASP A 99 11.48 15.05 -6.81
N VAL A 100 11.00 14.49 -7.92
CA VAL A 100 9.70 13.79 -7.98
C VAL A 100 9.76 12.51 -7.15
N ARG A 101 10.85 11.74 -7.23
CA ARG A 101 11.05 10.56 -6.39
C ARG A 101 11.00 10.91 -4.91
N GLU A 102 11.73 11.95 -4.49
CA GLU A 102 11.76 12.42 -3.11
C GLU A 102 10.37 12.88 -2.63
N ALA A 103 9.62 13.62 -3.46
CA ALA A 103 8.27 14.05 -3.14
C ALA A 103 7.32 12.86 -2.90
N TRP A 104 7.36 11.85 -3.78
CA TRP A 104 6.55 10.64 -3.62
C TRP A 104 6.96 9.81 -2.41
N THR A 105 8.26 9.68 -2.13
CA THR A 105 8.75 9.01 -0.90
C THR A 105 8.18 9.70 0.34
N LYS A 106 8.26 11.03 0.43
CA LYS A 106 7.73 11.80 1.57
C LYS A 106 6.23 11.64 1.75
N LEU A 107 5.46 11.69 0.66
CA LEU A 107 4.01 11.47 0.70
C LEU A 107 3.69 10.07 1.21
N TYR A 108 4.35 9.05 0.65
CA TYR A 108 4.13 7.66 1.02
C TYR A 108 4.50 7.40 2.49
N ASP A 109 5.63 7.94 2.96
CA ASP A 109 6.06 7.85 4.35
C ASP A 109 5.05 8.49 5.30
N ALA A 110 4.45 9.62 4.93
CA ALA A 110 3.40 10.25 5.73
C ALA A 110 2.16 9.35 5.84
N VAL A 111 1.75 8.72 4.73
CA VAL A 111 0.62 7.76 4.71
C VAL A 111 0.92 6.56 5.61
N VAL A 112 2.10 5.93 5.45
CA VAL A 112 2.50 4.78 6.25
C VAL A 112 2.64 5.14 7.73
N LYS A 113 3.15 6.34 8.05
CA LYS A 113 3.23 6.83 9.44
C LYS A 113 1.86 6.95 10.08
N ALA A 114 0.83 7.40 9.35
CA ALA A 114 -0.54 7.43 9.86
C ALA A 114 -1.12 6.01 10.02
N MET A 115 -0.89 5.12 9.05
CA MET A 115 -1.32 3.72 9.12
C MET A 115 -0.68 2.95 10.28
N ARG A 116 0.61 3.18 10.54
CA ARG A 116 1.37 2.51 11.61
C ARG A 116 0.71 2.65 12.98
N ARG A 117 0.05 3.79 13.25
CA ARG A 117 -0.69 4.00 14.50
C ARG A 117 -1.76 2.92 14.73
N GLY A 118 -2.25 2.26 13.67
CA GLY A 118 -3.17 1.14 13.77
C GLY A 118 -2.57 -0.10 14.43
N TRP A 119 -1.26 -0.34 14.29
CA TRP A 119 -0.56 -1.43 15.00
C TRP A 119 -0.31 -1.09 16.47
N ASP A 120 -0.08 0.19 16.76
CA ASP A 120 0.22 0.68 18.11
C ASP A 120 -1.05 0.85 18.98
N ALA A 121 -2.23 0.94 18.37
CA ALA A 121 -3.50 1.24 19.02
C ALA A 121 -4.24 0.01 19.61
N LEU A 122 -3.54 -1.07 19.93
CA LEU A 122 -4.14 -2.16 20.69
C LEU A 122 -4.35 -1.73 22.15
N PRO A 123 -5.57 -1.84 22.71
CA PRO A 123 -5.74 -1.89 24.16
C PRO A 123 -5.13 -3.19 24.69
N GLU A 124 -4.58 -3.13 25.90
CA GLU A 124 -4.40 -4.32 26.77
C GLU A 124 -5.70 -5.13 26.91
#